data_AF-A0A1G2ZNY8-F1
#
_entry.id   AF-A0A1G2ZNY8-F1
#
_cell.length_a   1.000
_cell.length_b   1.000
_cell.length_c   1.000
_cell.angle_alpha   90.00
_cell.angle_beta   90.00
_cell.angle_gamma   90.00
#
_symmetry.space_group_name_H-M   'P 1'
#
loop_
_entity.id
_entity.type
_entity.pdbx_description
1 polymer ?
#
loop_
_entity_poly.entity_id
_entity_poly.type
_entity_poly.pdbx_seq_one_letter_code
_entity_poly.pdbx_strand_id
1 'polypeptide(L)'
;MGKREKLLKRILSGKSDYNISFDELINLLISLGFKMRQEGSHKIFTKDGVIERINLQSEGSKAKGYQVKQIRRILTMYTFDIGRNDA
;
A
#
# COMPACT_ATOMS: atom_id res chain seq x y z
N MET A 1 -5.99 -17.62 4.85
CA MET A 1 -5.67 -16.30 4.27
C MET A 1 -4.29 -15.86 4.72
N GLY A 2 -3.41 -15.57 3.78
CA GLY A 2 -2.06 -15.08 4.04
C GLY A 2 -2.07 -13.70 4.72
N LYS A 3 -0.95 -13.30 5.31
CA LYS A 3 -0.80 -11.98 5.96
C LYS A 3 -1.15 -10.82 5.01
N ARG A 4 -0.71 -10.92 3.74
CA ARG A 4 -0.97 -9.91 2.70
C ARG A 4 -2.46 -9.78 2.37
N GLU A 5 -3.17 -10.90 2.19
CA GLU A 5 -4.61 -10.89 1.92
C GLU A 5 -5.41 -10.28 3.08
N LYS A 6 -5.02 -10.58 4.33
CA LYS A 6 -5.63 -9.97 5.51
C LYS A 6 -5.41 -8.45 5.54
N LEU A 7 -4.19 -8.00 5.26
CA LEU A 7 -3.86 -6.58 5.19
C LEU A 7 -4.64 -5.87 4.07
N LEU A 8 -4.69 -6.45 2.87
CA LEU A 8 -5.43 -5.88 1.76
C LEU A 8 -6.93 -5.74 2.10
N LYS A 9 -7.54 -6.77 2.68
CA LYS A 9 -8.94 -6.69 3.16
C LYS A 9 -9.14 -5.58 4.17
N ARG A 10 -8.21 -5.39 5.11
CA ARG A 10 -8.27 -4.29 6.08
C ARG A 10 -8.23 -2.93 5.37
N ILE A 11 -7.31 -2.74 4.43
CA ILE A 11 -7.21 -1.49 3.65
C ILE A 11 -8.48 -1.26 2.84
N LEU A 12 -8.94 -2.24 2.05
CA LEU A 12 -10.14 -2.11 1.22
C LEU A 12 -11.41 -1.85 2.04
N SER A 13 -11.49 -2.39 3.26
CA SER A 13 -12.62 -2.12 4.16
C SER A 13 -12.75 -0.65 4.59
N GLY A 14 -11.65 0.11 4.58
CA GLY A 14 -11.60 1.49 5.05
C GLY A 14 -11.79 1.70 6.56
N LYS A 15 -11.98 0.63 7.33
CA LYS A 15 -12.24 0.70 8.79
C LYS A 15 -10.96 0.85 9.62
N SER A 16 -9.79 0.76 8.99
CA SER A 16 -8.50 0.72 9.68
C SER A 16 -7.49 1.71 9.12
N ASP A 17 -7.94 2.78 8.44
CA ASP A 17 -7.04 3.71 7.75
C ASP A 17 -5.95 4.28 8.69
N TYR A 18 -6.26 4.56 9.96
CA TYR A 18 -5.29 5.04 10.98
C TYR A 18 -4.51 3.93 11.71
N ASN A 19 -4.71 2.67 11.35
CA ASN A 19 -4.15 1.52 12.07
C ASN A 19 -3.44 0.53 11.14
N ILE A 20 -2.74 1.03 10.14
CA ILE A 20 -1.88 0.24 9.25
C ILE A 20 -0.42 0.59 9.54
N SER A 21 0.41 -0.44 9.73
CA SER A 21 1.87 -0.25 9.87
C SER A 21 2.45 0.31 8.57
N PHE A 22 3.39 1.24 8.69
CA PHE A 22 4.06 1.81 7.53
C PHE A 22 4.79 0.75 6.70
N ASP A 23 5.50 -0.16 7.38
CA ASP A 23 6.25 -1.23 6.74
C ASP A 23 5.35 -2.28 6.10
N GLU A 24 4.20 -2.59 6.73
CA GLU A 24 3.19 -3.45 6.12
C GLU A 24 2.67 -2.86 4.80
N LEU A 25 2.41 -1.56 4.77
CA LEU A 25 1.92 -0.87 3.58
C LEU A 25 2.96 -0.83 2.46
N ILE A 26 4.24 -0.57 2.78
CA ILE A 26 5.34 -0.60 1.82
C ILE A 26 5.47 -1.99 1.19
N ASN A 27 5.53 -3.03 2.03
CA ASN A 27 5.68 -4.41 1.57
C ASN A 27 4.50 -4.84 0.69
N LEU A 28 3.29 -4.37 1.00
CA LEU A 28 2.13 -4.59 0.14
C LEU A 28 2.34 -3.96 -1.24
N LEU A 29 2.68 -2.67 -1.32
CA LEU A 29 2.88 -1.98 -2.60
C LEU A 29 3.98 -2.64 -3.44
N ILE A 30 5.10 -3.02 -2.84
CA ILE A 30 6.18 -3.75 -3.53
C ILE A 30 5.66 -5.10 -4.06
N SER A 31 4.90 -5.85 -3.26
CA SER A 31 4.33 -7.14 -3.69
C SER A 31 3.30 -7.00 -4.82
N LEU A 32 2.61 -5.87 -4.90
CA LEU A 32 1.72 -5.53 -6.01
C LEU A 32 2.49 -5.00 -7.22
N GLY A 33 3.83 -5.05 -7.21
CA GLY A 33 4.70 -4.68 -8.32
C GLY A 33 4.93 -3.18 -8.48
N PHE A 34 4.72 -2.37 -7.44
CA PHE A 34 5.15 -0.97 -7.47
C PHE A 34 6.67 -0.89 -7.27
N LYS A 35 7.32 -0.04 -8.06
CA LYS A 35 8.73 0.34 -7.92
C LYS A 35 8.82 1.44 -6.85
N MET A 36 9.67 1.23 -5.85
CA MET A 36 9.91 2.18 -4.77
C MET A 36 11.20 2.97 -5.04
N ARG A 37 11.14 4.29 -4.84
CA ARG A 37 12.30 5.17 -4.72
C ARG A 37 12.22 5.95 -3.41
N GLN A 38 13.35 6.19 -2.76
CA GLN A 38 13.43 7.05 -1.59
C GLN A 38 13.95 8.44 -1.97
N GLU A 39 13.35 9.47 -1.39
CA GLU A 39 13.75 10.87 -1.54
C GLU A 39 13.63 11.55 -0.17
N GLY A 40 14.76 11.71 0.53
CA GLY A 40 14.77 12.11 1.93
C GLY A 40 14.01 11.12 2.83
N SER A 41 13.05 11.62 3.61
CA SER A 41 12.16 10.80 4.46
C SER A 41 10.93 10.25 3.74
N HIS A 42 10.75 10.61 2.46
CA HIS A 42 9.62 10.20 1.66
C HIS A 42 9.94 8.94 0.84
N LYS A 43 8.96 8.05 0.74
CA LYS A 43 8.98 6.87 -0.13
C LYS A 43 7.98 7.07 -1.26
N ILE A 44 8.49 7.11 -2.47
CA ILE A 44 7.73 7.30 -3.70
C ILE A 44 7.50 5.95 -4.35
N PHE A 45 6.27 5.68 -4.78
CA PHE A 45 5.90 4.47 -5.51
C PHE A 45 5.26 4.80 -6.85
N THR A 46 5.65 4.04 -7.87
CA THR A 46 5.12 4.10 -9.23
C THR A 46 4.96 2.68 -9.78
N LYS A 47 4.02 2.45 -10.69
CA LYS A 47 3.82 1.16 -11.36
C LYS A 47 3.38 1.40 -12.79
N ASP A 48 3.95 0.65 -13.72
CA ASP A 48 3.55 0.71 -15.12
C ASP A 48 2.06 0.32 -15.24
N GLY A 49 1.27 1.15 -15.94
CA GLY A 49 -0.19 0.99 -16.02
C GLY A 49 -0.99 1.63 -14.87
N VAL A 50 -0.34 2.27 -13.89
CA VAL A 50 -0.98 3.10 -12.86
C VAL A 50 -0.50 4.54 -13.01
N ILE A 51 -1.42 5.45 -13.30
CA ILE A 51 -1.08 6.87 -13.57
C ILE A 51 -0.66 7.60 -12.29
N GLU A 52 -1.24 7.22 -11.15
CA GLU A 52 -1.02 7.86 -9.87
C GLU A 52 0.33 7.50 -9.25
N ARG A 53 1.14 8.53 -8.99
CA ARG A 53 2.31 8.43 -8.11
C ARG A 53 1.87 8.47 -6.66
N ILE A 54 2.34 7.53 -5.85
CA ILE A 54 2.09 7.50 -4.41
C ILE A 54 3.31 8.08 -3.70
N ASN A 55 3.09 9.02 -2.77
CA ASN A 55 4.14 9.53 -1.90
C ASN A 55 3.79 9.24 -0.43
N LEU A 56 4.62 8.44 0.22
CA LEU A 56 4.44 7.93 1.57
C LEU A 56 5.46 8.53 2.52
N GLN A 57 5.00 8.85 3.73
CA GLN A 57 5.82 9.29 4.84
C GLN A 57 5.26 8.65 6.11
N SER A 58 6.12 8.10 6.95
CA SER A 58 5.67 7.53 8.21
C SER A 58 5.24 8.61 9.20
N GLU A 59 4.35 8.23 10.11
CA GLU A 59 4.08 8.93 11.36
C GLU A 59 4.39 7.93 12.49
N GLY A 60 5.61 8.00 13.02
CA GLY A 60 6.15 6.94 13.88
C GLY A 60 6.22 5.59 13.15
N SER A 61 5.58 4.56 13.70
CA SER A 61 5.52 3.22 13.11
C SER A 61 4.34 2.99 12.15
N LYS A 62 3.42 3.96 12.04
CA LYS A 62 2.19 3.82 11.25
C LYS A 62 2.23 4.67 9.98
N ALA A 63 1.43 4.25 9.00
CA ALA A 63 1.09 5.10 7.87
C ALA A 63 0.06 6.15 8.29
N LYS A 64 0.14 7.34 7.69
CA LYS A 64 -0.86 8.38 7.92
C LYS A 64 -2.20 7.94 7.32
N GLY A 65 -3.30 8.13 8.05
CA GLY A 65 -4.61 7.60 7.64
C GLY A 65 -5.07 8.06 6.25
N TYR A 66 -4.78 9.31 5.88
CA TYR A 66 -5.11 9.82 4.55
C TYR A 66 -4.30 9.13 3.43
N GLN A 67 -3.07 8.71 3.70
CA GLN A 67 -2.25 7.98 2.72
C GLN A 67 -2.82 6.58 2.49
N VAL A 68 -3.29 5.92 3.56
CA VAL A 68 -3.97 4.62 3.45
C VAL A 68 -5.27 4.77 2.64
N LYS A 69 -6.05 5.83 2.90
CA LYS A 69 -7.26 6.14 2.12
C LYS A 69 -6.95 6.39 0.63
N GLN A 70 -5.88 7.12 0.32
CA GLN A 70 -5.43 7.34 -1.06
C GLN A 70 -5.04 6.02 -1.74
N ILE A 71 -4.29 5.17 -1.04
CA ILE A 71 -3.92 3.86 -1.56
C ILE A 71 -5.15 2.99 -1.80
N ARG A 72 -6.10 2.93 -0.86
CA ARG A 72 -7.37 2.21 -1.06
C ARG A 72 -8.06 2.65 -2.35
N ARG A 73 -8.11 3.96 -2.63
CA ARG A 73 -8.72 4.47 -3.87
C ARG A 73 -7.99 3.94 -5.11
N ILE A 74 -6.66 3.99 -5.14
CA ILE A 74 -5.86 3.45 -6.24
C ILE A 74 -6.10 1.94 -6.39
N LEU A 75 -6.07 1.19 -5.28
CA LEU A 75 -6.35 -0.25 -5.26
C LEU A 75 -7.76 -0.63 -5.72
N THR A 76 -8.72 0.31 -5.67
CA THR A 76 -10.09 0.11 -6.16
C THR A 76 -10.23 0.50 -7.64
N MET A 77 -9.43 1.47 -8.11
CA MET A 77 -9.48 1.95 -9.49
C MET A 77 -8.78 1.02 -10.48
N TYR A 78 -7.77 0.27 -10.03
CA TYR A 78 -7.02 -0.65 -10.88
C TYR A 78 -7.12 -2.08 -10.35
N THR A 79 -7.11 -3.06 -11.25
CA THR A 79 -7.01 -4.47 -10.89
C THR A 79 -5.55 -4.82 -10.66
N PHE A 80 -5.23 -5.28 -9.44
CA PHE A 80 -3.90 -5.76 -9.10
C PHE A 80 -3.92 -7.27 -8.86
N ASP A 81 -2.96 -7.99 -9.43
CA ASP A 81 -2.75 -9.39 -9.07
C ASP A 81 -2.13 -9.47 -7.68
N ILE A 82 -2.79 -10.21 -6.80
CA ILE A 82 -2.32 -10.48 -5.45
C ILE A 82 -1.77 -11.88 -5.54
N GLY A 83 -0.50 -11.99 -5.93
CA GLY A 83 0.16 -13.28 -6.10
C GLY A 83 -0.20 -14.20 -4.95
N ARG A 84 -0.91 -15.30 -5.26
CA ARG A 84 -1.22 -16.33 -4.27
C ARG A 84 0.11 -16.76 -3.69
N ASN A 85 0.18 -16.72 -2.37
CA ASN A 85 1.36 -17.21 -1.68
C ASN A 85 1.29 -18.73 -1.79
N ASP A 86 1.79 -19.27 -2.90
CA ASP A 86 2.02 -20.70 -3.06
C ASP A 86 3.12 -21.06 -2.07
N ALA A 87 2.68 -21.59 -0.94
CA ALA A 87 3.47 -22.31 0.05
C ALA A 87 2.82 -23.67 0.21
#